data_AF-A0AAV6A9Y8-F1
#
_entry.id   AF-A0AAV6A9Y8-F1
#
_cell.length_a   1.000
_cell.length_b   1.000
_cell.length_c   1.000
_cell.angle_alpha   90.00
_cell.angle_beta   90.00
_cell.angle_gamma   90.00
#
_symmetry.space_group_name_H-M   'P 1'
#
loop_
_entity.id
_entity.type
_entity.pdbx_description
1 polymer ?
#
loop_
_entity_poly.entity_id
_entity_poly.type
_entity_poly.pdbx_seq_one_letter_code
_entity_poly.pdbx_strand_id
1 'polypeptide(L)'
;ARRAPQWGILAETLSQYLPDERDVLHLSFALANPTGLESLFASAGFREIRVHQETREARFDSFAEYWASFETATGSLPQAYRALPGPTRHAVQDQVRTRLSEYELEGRVVMGLEMLIAAGRA
;
A
#
# COMPACT_ATOMS: atom_id res chain seq x y z
N ALA A 1 -9.30 -13.57 -4.59
CA ALA A 1 -7.98 -13.53 -3.92
C ALA A 1 -8.09 -13.32 -2.40
N ARG A 2 -7.04 -13.66 -1.62
CA ARG A 2 -6.91 -13.23 -0.21
C ARG A 2 -6.66 -11.71 -0.19
N ARG A 3 -7.22 -11.01 0.81
CA ARG A 3 -7.08 -9.55 0.94
C ARG A 3 -5.69 -9.18 1.42
N ALA A 4 -5.03 -8.25 0.73
CA ALA A 4 -3.73 -7.72 1.14
C ALA A 4 -3.73 -6.19 1.03
N PRO A 5 -3.20 -5.47 2.03
CA PRO A 5 -2.86 -4.07 1.84
C PRO A 5 -1.67 -4.01 0.87
N GLN A 6 -1.86 -3.49 -0.34
CA GLN A 6 -0.92 -3.58 -1.47
C GLN A 6 0.55 -3.36 -1.06
N TRP A 7 0.80 -2.27 -0.32
CA TRP A 7 2.11 -1.92 0.25
C TRP A 7 2.11 -1.91 1.77
N GLY A 8 1.05 -2.37 2.44
CA GLY A 8 0.98 -2.39 3.90
C GLY A 8 2.03 -3.32 4.51
N ILE A 9 2.23 -4.50 3.90
CA ILE A 9 3.31 -5.43 4.28
C ILE A 9 4.66 -4.73 4.24
N LEU A 10 4.93 -3.96 3.18
CA LEU A 10 6.18 -3.24 3.02
C LEU A 10 6.31 -2.08 4.03
N ALA A 11 5.25 -1.29 4.23
CA ALA A 11 5.25 -0.19 5.20
C ALA A 11 5.53 -0.68 6.62
N GLU A 12 4.91 -1.80 7.00
CA GLU A 12 5.16 -2.45 8.29
C GLU A 12 6.58 -2.98 8.39
N THR A 13 7.10 -3.63 7.35
CA THR A 13 8.48 -4.12 7.34
C THR A 13 9.47 -2.95 7.44
N LEU A 14 9.31 -1.89 6.64
CA LEU A 14 10.16 -0.71 6.69
C LEU A 14 10.13 -0.01 8.05
N SER A 15 8.97 0.04 8.71
CA SER A 15 8.83 0.63 10.04
C SER A 15 9.65 -0.08 11.12
N GLN A 16 10.08 -1.33 10.88
CA GLN A 16 11.00 -2.04 11.77
C GLN A 16 12.45 -1.56 11.63
N TYR A 17 12.81 -1.05 10.44
CA TYR A 17 14.16 -0.52 10.15
C TYR A 17 14.25 1.00 10.33
N LEU A 18 13.11 1.69 10.20
CA LEU A 18 12.98 3.15 10.28
C LEU A 18 11.87 3.51 11.29
N PRO A 19 12.04 3.19 12.59
CA PRO A 19 10.99 3.39 13.59
C PRO A 19 10.57 4.86 13.72
N ASP A 20 11.52 5.79 13.56
CA ASP A 20 11.28 7.23 13.65
C ASP A 20 10.47 7.77 12.45
N GLU A 21 10.45 7.05 11.33
CA GLU A 21 9.68 7.42 10.12
C GLU A 21 8.34 6.68 10.02
N ARG A 22 7.98 5.86 11.02
CA ARG A 22 6.79 5.01 11.00
C ARG A 22 5.53 5.77 10.56
N ASP A 23 5.25 6.92 11.18
CA ASP A 23 4.06 7.69 10.85
C ASP A 23 4.07 8.16 9.38
N VAL A 24 5.23 8.59 8.87
CA VAL A 24 5.42 9.02 7.48
C VAL A 24 5.25 7.86 6.49
N LEU A 25 5.73 6.67 6.84
CA LEU A 25 5.57 5.45 6.04
C LEU A 25 4.11 5.01 5.97
N HIS A 26 3.32 5.30 7.00
CA HIS A 26 1.90 4.96 7.06
C HIS A 26 0.95 6.05 6.53
N LEU A 27 1.44 7.26 6.20
CA LEU A 27 0.63 8.36 5.66
C LEU A 27 -0.16 7.98 4.40
N SER A 28 0.41 7.15 3.53
CA SER A 28 -0.27 6.67 2.31
C SER A 28 -1.57 5.91 2.59
N PHE A 29 -1.78 5.47 3.84
CA PHE A 29 -2.97 4.75 4.29
C PHE A 29 -3.86 5.59 5.21
N ALA A 30 -3.53 6.85 5.49
CA ALA A 30 -4.30 7.70 6.41
C ALA A 30 -5.75 7.93 5.95
N LEU A 31 -6.01 7.79 4.65
CA LEU A 31 -7.35 7.90 4.05
C LEU A 31 -8.14 6.59 4.05
N ALA A 32 -7.63 5.50 4.64
CA ALA A 32 -8.34 4.24 4.81
C ALA A 32 -9.43 4.29 5.91
N ASN A 33 -10.08 5.46 6.08
CA ASN A 33 -11.17 5.70 7.02
C ASN A 33 -12.33 6.35 6.24
N PRO A 34 -13.47 5.64 6.06
CA PRO A 34 -14.61 6.18 5.30
C PRO A 34 -15.12 7.51 5.84
N THR A 35 -15.27 7.63 7.16
CA THR A 35 -15.75 8.86 7.83
C THR A 35 -14.76 10.00 7.70
N GLY A 36 -13.46 9.69 7.79
CA GLY A 36 -12.40 10.67 7.58
C GLY A 36 -12.40 11.22 6.15
N LEU A 37 -12.53 10.33 5.16
CA LEU A 37 -12.57 10.70 3.76
C LEU A 37 -13.82 11.51 3.40
N GLU A 38 -14.99 11.12 3.93
CA GLU A 38 -16.23 11.88 3.79
C GLU A 38 -16.11 13.30 4.38
N SER A 39 -15.55 13.41 5.60
CA SER A 39 -15.32 14.70 6.27
C SER A 39 -14.39 15.60 5.46
N LEU A 40 -13.35 15.04 4.84
CA LEU A 40 -12.44 15.79 3.96
C LEU A 40 -13.18 16.34 2.73
N PHE A 41 -14.00 15.52 2.06
CA PHE A 41 -14.81 15.97 0.92
C PHE A 41 -15.79 17.08 1.34
N ALA A 42 -16.45 16.94 2.49
CA ALA A 42 -17.36 17.95 3.02
C ALA A 42 -16.63 19.28 3.31
N SER A 43 -15.45 19.21 3.93
CA SER A 43 -14.62 20.39 4.22
C SER A 43 -14.15 21.13 2.96
N ALA A 44 -14.02 20.41 1.84
CA ALA A 44 -13.68 20.98 0.53
C ALA A 44 -14.90 21.54 -0.23
N GLY A 45 -16.11 21.49 0.34
CA GLY A 45 -17.32 22.08 -0.22
C GLY A 45 -18.14 21.14 -1.12
N PHE A 46 -17.74 19.88 -1.27
CA PHE A 46 -18.53 18.90 -2.01
C PHE A 46 -19.85 18.60 -1.28
N ARG A 47 -20.90 18.28 -2.06
CA ARG A 47 -22.22 17.86 -1.60
C ARG A 47 -22.58 16.48 -2.17
N GLU A 48 -23.63 15.86 -1.63
CA GLU A 48 -24.07 14.52 -2.06
C GLU A 48 -22.94 13.48 -2.03
N ILE A 49 -22.11 13.53 -0.98
CA ILE A 49 -20.91 12.71 -0.86
C ILE A 49 -21.30 11.25 -0.66
N ARG A 50 -20.64 10.36 -1.40
CA ARG A 50 -20.74 8.92 -1.24
C ARG A 50 -19.36 8.35 -1.12
N VAL A 51 -19.11 7.61 -0.05
CA VAL A 51 -17.89 6.83 0.14
C VAL A 51 -18.28 5.36 0.12
N HIS A 52 -17.61 4.56 -0.71
CA HIS A 52 -17.82 3.12 -0.73
C HIS A 52 -16.48 2.39 -0.80
N GLN A 53 -16.48 1.17 -0.26
CA GLN A 53 -15.35 0.28 -0.35
C GLN A 53 -15.45 -0.54 -1.64
N GLU A 54 -14.36 -0.58 -2.39
CA GLU A 54 -14.20 -1.40 -3.58
C GLU A 54 -13.03 -2.37 -3.34
N THR A 55 -13.17 -3.62 -3.79
CA THR A 55 -12.04 -4.57 -3.83
C THR A 55 -11.70 -4.86 -5.27
N ARG A 56 -10.44 -4.61 -5.64
CA ARG A 56 -9.92 -4.94 -6.97
C ARG A 56 -8.90 -6.05 -6.86
N GLU A 57 -8.94 -7.00 -7.78
CA GLU A 57 -7.92 -8.04 -7.82
C GLU A 57 -6.69 -7.51 -8.57
N ALA A 58 -5.53 -7.57 -7.92
CA ALA A 58 -4.24 -7.37 -8.56
C ALA A 58 -3.57 -8.72 -8.79
N ARG A 59 -3.01 -8.90 -9.98
CA ARG A 59 -2.30 -10.09 -10.41
C ARG A 59 -0.94 -9.68 -10.94
N PHE A 60 0.09 -10.37 -10.47
CA PHE A 60 1.46 -10.26 -10.97
C PHE A 60 1.95 -11.67 -11.29
N ASP A 61 2.63 -11.83 -12.41
CA ASP A 61 3.18 -13.11 -12.88
C ASP A 61 4.32 -13.62 -11.98
N SER A 62 4.91 -12.75 -11.15
CA SER A 62 5.91 -13.12 -10.15
C SER A 62 6.08 -12.06 -9.06
N PHE A 63 6.77 -12.41 -7.97
CA PHE A 63 7.25 -11.44 -6.99
C PHE A 63 8.12 -10.35 -7.63
N ALA A 64 8.95 -10.69 -8.62
CA ALA A 64 9.83 -9.72 -9.26
C ALA A 64 9.04 -8.63 -10.01
N GLU A 65 7.95 -9.00 -10.68
CA GLU A 65 7.05 -8.04 -11.33
C GLU A 65 6.33 -7.16 -10.31
N TYR A 66 5.78 -7.77 -9.24
CA TYR A 66 5.21 -7.01 -8.12
C TYR A 66 6.22 -5.99 -7.57
N TRP A 67 7.46 -6.42 -7.35
CA TRP A 67 8.51 -5.58 -6.78
C TRP A 67 8.93 -4.44 -7.73
N ALA A 68 9.05 -4.71 -9.02
CA ALA A 68 9.37 -3.69 -10.02
C ALA A 68 8.33 -2.55 -10.06
N SER A 69 7.05 -2.86 -9.84
CA SER A 69 5.99 -1.86 -9.74
C SER A 69 6.21 -0.89 -8.56
N PHE A 70 6.81 -1.37 -7.47
CA PHE A 70 7.15 -0.57 -6.30
C PHE A 70 8.44 0.24 -6.52
N GLU A 71 9.47 -0.33 -7.14
CA GLU A 71 10.76 0.36 -7.35
C GLU A 71 10.66 1.59 -8.23
N THR A 72 9.70 1.59 -9.15
CA THR A 72 9.41 2.72 -10.05
C THR A 72 8.36 3.68 -9.50
N ALA A 73 7.71 3.33 -8.38
CA ALA A 73 6.68 4.15 -7.78
C ALA A 73 7.26 5.43 -7.13
N THR A 74 6.40 6.44 -7.04
CA THR A 74 6.67 7.69 -6.32
C THR A 74 5.98 7.68 -4.96
N GLY A 75 6.47 8.50 -4.03
CA GLY A 75 5.92 8.61 -2.67
C GLY A 75 6.93 8.26 -1.57
N SER A 76 6.51 8.46 -0.32
CA SER A 76 7.37 8.31 0.87
C SER A 76 7.92 6.89 1.01
N LEU A 77 7.10 5.86 0.77
CA LEU A 77 7.48 4.45 0.90
C LEU A 77 8.61 4.04 -0.07
N PRO A 78 8.47 4.20 -1.42
CA PRO A 78 9.57 3.95 -2.36
C PRO A 78 10.81 4.79 -2.11
N GLN A 79 10.64 6.03 -1.60
CA GLN A 79 11.77 6.91 -1.29
C GLN A 79 12.55 6.41 -0.07
N ALA A 80 11.87 6.09 1.03
CA ALA A 80 12.48 5.59 2.26
C ALA A 80 13.23 4.28 2.01
N TYR A 81 12.63 3.33 1.28
CA TYR A 81 13.30 2.09 0.90
C TYR A 81 14.60 2.34 0.10
N ARG A 82 14.57 3.24 -0.89
CA ARG A 82 15.76 3.55 -1.71
C ARG A 82 16.87 4.21 -0.91
N ALA A 83 16.54 4.97 0.14
CA ALA A 83 17.50 5.62 1.02
C ALA A 83 18.25 4.63 1.93
N LEU A 84 17.72 3.42 2.15
CA LEU A 84 18.38 2.41 2.97
C LEU A 84 19.72 1.93 2.36
N PRO A 85 20.69 1.52 3.19
CA PRO A 85 21.91 0.84 2.72
C PRO A 85 21.59 -0.43 1.93
N GLY A 86 22.47 -0.79 0.98
CA GLY A 86 22.30 -1.96 0.11
C GLY A 86 21.97 -3.26 0.85
N PRO A 87 22.73 -3.67 1.90
CA PRO A 87 22.42 -4.88 2.66
C PRO A 87 21.05 -4.85 3.34
N THR A 88 20.67 -3.68 3.89
CA THR A 88 19.36 -3.49 4.54
C THR A 88 18.21 -3.58 3.55
N ARG A 89 18.39 -3.05 2.32
CA ARG A 89 17.39 -3.18 1.25
C ARG A 89 17.11 -4.65 0.90
N HIS A 90 18.16 -5.45 0.75
CA HIS A 90 18.00 -6.89 0.47
C HIS A 90 17.26 -7.60 1.62
N ALA A 91 17.61 -7.31 2.87
CA ALA A 91 16.92 -7.88 4.03
C ALA A 91 15.42 -7.52 4.08
N VAL A 92 15.08 -6.26 3.80
CA VAL A 92 13.68 -5.82 3.68
C VAL A 92 12.96 -6.55 2.55
N GLN A 93 13.58 -6.65 1.38
CA GLN A 93 13.01 -7.32 0.22
C GLN A 93 12.74 -8.81 0.50
N ASP A 94 13.68 -9.50 1.15
CA ASP A 94 13.54 -10.91 1.53
C ASP A 94 12.40 -11.10 2.53
N GLN A 95 12.31 -10.25 3.55
CA GLN A 95 11.20 -10.29 4.51
C GLN A 95 9.85 -10.04 3.86
N VAL A 96 9.75 -9.07 2.94
CA VAL A 96 8.52 -8.80 2.20
C VAL A 96 8.17 -9.97 1.29
N ARG A 97 9.14 -10.60 0.61
CA ARG A 97 8.93 -11.80 -0.19
C ARG A 97 8.36 -12.95 0.65
N THR A 98 8.97 -13.23 1.80
CA THR A 98 8.49 -14.26 2.73
C THR A 98 7.04 -13.99 3.14
N ARG A 99 6.72 -12.76 3.53
CA ARG A 99 5.34 -12.40 3.92
C ARG A 99 4.35 -12.44 2.75
N LEU A 100 4.80 -12.12 1.53
CA LEU A 100 3.96 -12.16 0.33
C LEU A 100 3.70 -13.56 -0.20
N SER A 101 4.51 -14.56 0.16
CA SER A 101 4.31 -15.95 -0.25
C SER A 101 2.92 -16.51 0.15
N GLU A 102 2.28 -15.96 1.18
CA GLU A 102 0.90 -16.30 1.56
C GLU A 102 -0.16 -15.91 0.52
N TYR A 103 0.22 -15.05 -0.44
CA TYR A 103 -0.61 -14.56 -1.55
C TYR A 103 -0.14 -15.12 -2.89
N GLU A 104 0.86 -15.99 -2.90
CA GLU A 104 1.31 -16.67 -4.10
C GLU A 104 0.41 -17.87 -4.42
N LEU A 105 -0.06 -17.94 -5.65
CA LEU A 105 -0.82 -19.05 -6.21
C LEU A 105 -0.18 -19.44 -7.53
N GLU A 106 0.31 -20.68 -7.62
CA GLU A 106 0.96 -21.21 -8.83
C GLU A 106 2.12 -20.32 -9.34
N GLY A 107 2.89 -19.72 -8.42
CA GLY A 107 4.02 -18.84 -8.73
C GLY A 107 3.64 -17.39 -9.07
N ARG A 108 2.35 -17.07 -9.09
CA ARG A 108 1.82 -15.72 -9.32
C ARG A 108 1.42 -15.07 -8.01
N VAL A 109 1.63 -13.77 -7.87
CA VAL A 109 1.13 -13.02 -6.71
C VAL A 109 -0.28 -12.54 -7.03
N VAL A 110 -1.27 -13.03 -6.26
CA VAL A 110 -2.68 -12.69 -6.46
C VAL A 110 -3.26 -12.14 -5.17
N MET A 111 -3.67 -10.87 -5.17
CA MET A 111 -4.18 -10.19 -3.97
C MET A 111 -5.41 -9.34 -4.25
N GLY A 112 -6.31 -9.26 -3.27
CA GLY A 112 -7.42 -8.32 -3.26
C GLY A 112 -6.98 -7.00 -2.65
N LEU A 113 -6.97 -5.95 -3.45
CA LEU A 113 -6.69 -4.57 -3.06
C LEU A 113 -7.98 -3.91 -2.59
N GLU A 114 -8.05 -3.56 -1.31
CA GLU A 114 -9.15 -2.77 -0.76
C GLU A 114 -8.88 -1.28 -0.94
N MET A 115 -9.87 -0.58 -1.47
CA MET A 115 -9.81 0.86 -1.75
C MET A 115 -11.09 1.52 -1.25
N LEU A 116 -10.97 2.77 -0.78
CA LEU A 116 -12.11 3.64 -0.55
C LEU A 116 -12.24 4.60 -1.72
N ILE A 117 -13.42 4.62 -2.33
CA ILE A 117 -13.76 5.51 -3.44
C ILE A 117 -14.78 6.52 -2.91
N ALA A 118 -14.39 7.80 -2.90
CA ALA A 118 -15.26 8.92 -2.56
C ALA A 118 -15.63 9.70 -3.82
N ALA A 119 -16.91 10.05 -3.93
CA ALA A 119 -17.44 10.91 -4.98
C ALA A 119 -18.39 11.92 -4.37
N GLY A 120 -18.42 13.13 -4.92
CA GLY A 120 -19.33 14.20 -4.51
C GLY A 120 -19.50 15.22 -5.62
N ARG A 121 -20.55 16.04 -5.52
CA ARG A 121 -20.86 17.12 -6.45
C ARG A 121 -20.23 18.43 -5.96
N ALA A 122 -19.51 19.13 -6.84
CA ALA A 122 -19.00 20.48 -6.60
C ALA A 122 -20.12 21.54 -6.64
#